data_AF-A0A1Z5KJH6-F1
#
_entry.id   AF-A0A1Z5KJH6-F1
#
_cell.length_a   1.000
_cell.length_b   1.000
_cell.length_c   1.000
_cell.angle_alpha   90.00
_cell.angle_beta   90.00
_cell.angle_gamma   90.00
#
_symmetry.space_group_name_H-M   'P 1'
#
loop_
_entity.id
_entity.type
_entity.pdbx_description
1 polymer ?
#
loop_
_entity_poly.entity_id
_entity_poly.type
_entity_poly.pdbx_seq_one_letter_code
_entity_poly.pdbx_strand_id
1 'polypeptide(L)'
;MKFIIQASLMVHLLVSSLASEEASTNLLRRNLQVAAKNYGSNHSGNLELCEGHCETDADCRGNLVCFQRDAGDGVPGCSLSEKQRNSRTDYCVARLTDDGSDLPSLAPTPTMAPSNYTESSDVPSSIGDAEHFGFNGRTFALKLYWEPGYNWQNEPFERKWCMSMTCRRFCRKGSEIAIYCNNGPTQWEFVFHGPNEVQIKVAQRNLCIQEFLYDDLELAQCDSSNQKQRFVAARGSFDGRRFEISPKLRRGWCFTQRHHPKSGEYVNLEPCVSARREGSRTSYWNKY
;
A
#
# COMPACT_ATOMS: atom_id res chain seq x y z
N MET A 1 25.90 -41.17 -38.15
CA MET A 1 24.42 -41.20 -38.06
C MET A 1 23.87 -41.78 -36.75
N LYS A 2 24.43 -42.85 -36.15
CA LYS A 2 23.89 -43.44 -34.90
C LYS A 2 23.96 -42.53 -33.65
N PHE A 3 25.00 -41.70 -33.51
CA PHE A 3 25.17 -40.82 -32.35
C PHE A 3 24.19 -39.63 -32.28
N ILE A 4 23.77 -39.08 -33.42
CA ILE A 4 22.85 -37.94 -33.49
C ILE A 4 21.42 -38.38 -33.12
N ILE A 5 21.04 -39.61 -33.49
CA ILE A 5 19.72 -40.19 -33.19
C ILE A 5 19.60 -40.45 -31.68
N GLN A 6 20.66 -40.93 -31.02
CA GLN A 6 20.66 -41.14 -29.56
C GLN A 6 20.54 -39.83 -28.77
N ALA A 7 21.22 -38.77 -29.19
CA ALA A 7 21.13 -37.46 -28.53
C ALA A 7 19.72 -36.85 -28.67
N SER A 8 19.10 -36.93 -29.85
CA SER A 8 17.74 -36.44 -30.09
C SER A 8 16.69 -37.19 -29.28
N LEU A 9 16.82 -38.53 -29.16
CA LEU A 9 15.92 -39.35 -28.35
C LEU A 9 16.03 -39.03 -26.86
N MET A 10 17.24 -38.80 -26.35
CA MET A 10 17.48 -38.41 -24.95
C MET A 10 16.88 -37.04 -24.62
N VAL A 11 17.00 -36.06 -25.52
CA VAL A 11 16.39 -34.74 -25.35
C VAL A 11 14.86 -34.83 -25.33
N HIS A 12 14.26 -35.61 -26.22
CA HIS A 12 12.80 -35.80 -26.22
C HIS A 12 12.28 -36.51 -24.96
N LEU A 13 13.00 -37.50 -24.44
CA LEU A 13 12.65 -38.19 -23.20
C LEU A 13 12.75 -37.24 -21.98
N LEU A 14 13.79 -36.40 -21.91
CA LEU A 14 13.94 -35.40 -20.85
C LEU A 14 12.84 -34.34 -20.89
N VAL A 15 12.52 -33.80 -22.07
CA VAL A 15 11.43 -32.82 -22.24
C VAL A 15 10.08 -33.42 -21.85
N SER A 16 9.83 -34.68 -22.23
CA SER A 16 8.59 -35.39 -21.87
C SER A 16 8.50 -35.67 -20.36
N SER A 17 9.63 -36.00 -19.71
CA SER A 17 9.72 -36.19 -18.26
C SER A 17 9.42 -34.91 -17.50
N LEU A 18 10.05 -33.79 -17.88
CA LEU A 18 9.82 -32.47 -17.27
C LEU A 18 8.38 -32.00 -17.45
N ALA A 19 7.78 -32.20 -18.63
CA ALA A 19 6.37 -31.90 -18.87
C ALA A 19 5.42 -32.74 -17.99
N SER A 20 5.79 -33.99 -17.69
CA SER A 20 5.01 -34.87 -16.81
C SER A 20 5.11 -34.47 -15.33
N GLU A 21 6.27 -33.95 -14.89
CA GLU A 21 6.49 -33.42 -13.55
C GLU A 21 5.75 -32.09 -13.35
N GLU A 22 5.76 -31.20 -14.34
CA GLU A 22 4.95 -29.97 -14.34
C GLU A 22 3.44 -30.28 -14.32
N ALA A 23 3.00 -31.30 -15.06
CA ALA A 23 1.59 -31.71 -15.05
C ALA A 23 1.18 -32.30 -13.69
N SER A 24 2.05 -33.12 -13.09
CA SER A 24 1.82 -33.76 -11.78
C SER A 24 1.85 -32.75 -10.63
N THR A 25 2.78 -31.79 -10.66
CA THR A 25 2.85 -30.68 -9.68
C THR A 25 1.67 -29.72 -9.84
N ASN A 26 1.20 -29.45 -11.07
CA ASN A 26 -0.01 -28.66 -11.30
C ASN A 26 -1.29 -29.38 -10.86
N LEU A 27 -1.37 -30.71 -11.01
CA LEU A 27 -2.46 -31.52 -10.47
C LEU A 27 -2.44 -31.54 -8.93
N LEU A 28 -1.25 -31.66 -8.32
CA LEU A 28 -1.08 -31.57 -6.86
C LEU A 28 -1.46 -30.18 -6.34
N ARG A 29 -1.05 -29.11 -7.02
CA ARG A 29 -1.45 -27.72 -6.71
C ARG A 29 -2.94 -27.48 -6.86
N ARG A 30 -3.61 -28.09 -7.85
CA ARG A 30 -5.08 -28.04 -7.99
C ARG A 30 -5.80 -28.76 -6.86
N ASN A 31 -5.22 -29.86 -6.36
CA ASN A 31 -5.76 -30.62 -5.22
C ASN A 31 -5.43 -29.99 -3.84
N LEU A 32 -4.60 -28.93 -3.79
CA LEU A 32 -4.21 -28.22 -2.57
C LEU A 32 -4.96 -26.88 -2.39
N GLN A 33 -5.81 -26.49 -3.34
CA GLN A 33 -6.59 -25.24 -3.22
C GLN A 33 -7.81 -25.46 -2.31
N VAL A 34 -7.95 -24.61 -1.29
CA VAL A 34 -9.10 -24.66 -0.39
C VAL A 34 -10.29 -23.98 -1.05
N ALA A 35 -11.46 -24.64 -1.03
CA ALA A 35 -12.68 -24.07 -1.59
C ALA A 35 -13.12 -22.83 -0.82
N ALA A 36 -13.33 -21.72 -1.53
CA ALA A 36 -13.67 -20.46 -0.89
C ALA A 36 -15.10 -20.44 -0.34
N LYS A 37 -15.29 -19.79 0.82
CA LYS A 37 -16.59 -19.62 1.49
C LYS A 37 -16.85 -18.15 1.80
N ASN A 38 -18.11 -17.73 1.70
CA ASN A 38 -18.52 -16.34 1.98
C ASN A 38 -19.50 -16.33 3.16
N TYR A 39 -19.16 -15.63 4.24
CA TYR A 39 -20.02 -15.52 5.43
C TYR A 39 -20.83 -14.21 5.50
N GLY A 40 -20.76 -13.37 4.46
CA GLY A 40 -21.34 -12.02 4.44
C GLY A 40 -20.53 -11.01 5.27
N SER A 41 -20.86 -9.73 5.13
CA SER A 41 -20.12 -8.62 5.76
C SER A 41 -20.34 -8.44 7.27
N ASN A 42 -21.18 -9.26 7.90
CA ASN A 42 -21.47 -9.21 9.33
C ASN A 42 -20.74 -10.33 10.09
N HIS A 43 -19.43 -10.47 9.87
CA HIS A 43 -18.61 -11.39 10.66
C HIS A 43 -17.96 -10.67 11.85
N SER A 44 -17.73 -11.39 12.95
CA SER A 44 -17.01 -10.86 14.11
C SER A 44 -15.47 -10.97 13.99
N GLY A 45 -14.96 -11.23 12.78
CA GLY A 45 -13.56 -11.57 12.51
C GLY A 45 -13.29 -13.07 12.63
N ASN A 46 -12.02 -13.46 12.78
CA ASN A 46 -11.53 -14.85 12.84
C ASN A 46 -11.86 -15.72 11.61
N LEU A 47 -11.95 -15.12 10.43
CA LEU A 47 -12.12 -15.80 9.16
C LEU A 47 -10.93 -16.74 8.86
N GLU A 48 -11.21 -17.98 8.50
CA GLU A 48 -10.20 -18.97 8.14
C GLU A 48 -9.66 -18.78 6.71
N LEU A 49 -8.69 -19.60 6.31
CA LEU A 49 -8.15 -19.60 4.96
C LEU A 49 -9.28 -19.79 3.92
N CYS A 50 -9.30 -18.91 2.92
CA CYS A 50 -10.30 -18.84 1.87
C CYS A 50 -11.72 -18.50 2.34
N GLU A 51 -11.87 -17.95 3.55
CA GLU A 51 -13.11 -17.34 4.00
C GLU A 51 -13.12 -15.84 3.66
N GLY A 52 -14.23 -15.37 3.11
CA GLY A 52 -14.34 -14.06 2.48
C GLY A 52 -15.07 -13.01 3.30
N HIS A 53 -15.00 -11.77 2.80
CA HIS A 53 -15.51 -10.51 3.36
C HIS A 53 -14.62 -9.83 4.40
N CYS A 54 -13.38 -10.28 4.59
CA CYS A 54 -12.43 -9.55 5.42
C CYS A 54 -12.28 -8.09 4.95
N GLU A 55 -12.21 -7.14 5.87
CA GLU A 55 -11.88 -5.75 5.56
C GLU A 55 -10.39 -5.51 5.84
N THR A 56 -9.86 -6.12 6.89
CA THR A 56 -8.49 -5.96 7.36
C THR A 56 -7.89 -7.31 7.77
N ASP A 57 -6.56 -7.37 7.95
CA ASP A 57 -5.89 -8.56 8.47
C ASP A 57 -6.45 -9.02 9.84
N ALA A 58 -7.00 -8.09 10.63
CA ALA A 58 -7.59 -8.39 11.93
C ALA A 58 -8.89 -9.22 11.83
N ASP A 59 -9.52 -9.25 10.66
CA ASP A 59 -10.67 -10.11 10.41
C ASP A 59 -10.28 -11.56 10.15
N CYS A 60 -9.00 -11.82 9.85
CA CYS A 60 -8.50 -13.14 9.54
C CYS A 60 -7.92 -13.84 10.77
N ARG A 61 -8.07 -15.18 10.82
CA ARG A 61 -7.60 -15.99 11.94
C ARG A 61 -6.07 -16.07 11.95
N GLY A 62 -5.46 -15.78 13.10
CA GLY A 62 -4.03 -15.99 13.33
C GLY A 62 -3.17 -15.04 12.49
N ASN A 63 -2.30 -15.59 11.64
CA ASN A 63 -1.34 -14.84 10.84
C ASN A 63 -1.76 -14.64 9.38
N LEU A 64 -2.99 -15.02 9.02
CA LEU A 64 -3.57 -14.82 7.70
C LEU A 64 -3.68 -13.32 7.37
N VAL A 65 -3.71 -13.00 6.08
CA VAL A 65 -3.88 -11.63 5.56
C VAL A 65 -5.14 -11.51 4.74
N CYS A 66 -5.77 -10.34 4.79
CA CYS A 66 -6.89 -10.04 3.93
C CYS A 66 -6.38 -9.66 2.54
N PHE A 67 -6.58 -10.55 1.58
CA PHE A 67 -6.23 -10.32 0.18
C PHE A 67 -7.41 -9.71 -0.56
N GLN A 68 -7.20 -8.48 -1.03
CA GLN A 68 -8.23 -7.78 -1.77
C GLN A 68 -8.14 -8.07 -3.26
N ARG A 69 -9.29 -8.12 -3.92
CA ARG A 69 -9.35 -8.53 -5.33
C ARG A 69 -10.45 -7.85 -6.13
N ASP A 70 -10.30 -7.77 -7.44
CA ASP A 70 -11.35 -7.34 -8.36
C ASP A 70 -12.06 -8.53 -9.02
N ALA A 71 -13.26 -8.30 -9.54
CA ALA A 71 -13.98 -9.32 -10.29
C ALA A 71 -13.11 -9.82 -11.47
N GLY A 72 -12.95 -11.14 -11.56
CA GLY A 72 -12.06 -11.81 -12.51
C GLY A 72 -10.76 -12.33 -11.90
N ASP A 73 -10.23 -11.70 -10.86
CA ASP A 73 -8.95 -12.10 -10.27
C ASP A 73 -9.00 -13.47 -9.58
N GLY A 74 -7.85 -14.13 -9.48
CA GLY A 74 -7.68 -15.31 -8.63
C GLY A 74 -7.51 -14.94 -7.15
N VAL A 75 -7.54 -15.93 -6.28
CA VAL A 75 -7.16 -15.78 -4.87
C VAL A 75 -6.07 -16.81 -4.57
N PRO A 76 -4.87 -16.39 -4.12
CA PRO A 76 -3.78 -17.31 -3.81
C PRO A 76 -4.21 -18.41 -2.83
N GLY A 77 -3.98 -19.66 -3.20
CA GLY A 77 -4.33 -20.83 -2.36
C GLY A 77 -5.81 -21.20 -2.33
N CYS A 78 -6.69 -20.46 -3.02
CA CYS A 78 -8.14 -20.68 -2.96
C CYS A 78 -8.75 -21.04 -4.32
N SER A 79 -9.72 -21.95 -4.29
CA SER A 79 -10.56 -22.29 -5.43
C SER A 79 -11.88 -21.51 -5.37
N LEU A 80 -12.12 -20.69 -6.39
CA LEU A 80 -13.34 -19.88 -6.53
C LEU A 80 -14.33 -20.54 -7.49
N SER A 81 -15.62 -20.58 -7.09
CA SER A 81 -16.72 -20.80 -8.03
C SER A 81 -16.83 -19.66 -9.04
N GLU A 82 -17.55 -19.88 -10.15
CA GLU A 82 -17.78 -18.84 -11.16
C GLU A 82 -18.45 -17.59 -10.57
N LYS A 83 -19.45 -17.77 -9.71
CA LYS A 83 -20.11 -16.67 -8.99
C LYS A 83 -19.11 -15.87 -8.14
N GLN A 84 -18.23 -16.56 -7.39
CA GLN A 84 -17.23 -15.91 -6.55
C GLN A 84 -16.17 -15.18 -7.38
N ARG A 85 -15.76 -15.75 -8.53
CA ARG A 85 -14.84 -15.12 -9.47
C ARG A 85 -15.39 -13.81 -10.01
N ASN A 86 -16.69 -13.74 -10.28
CA ASN A 86 -17.36 -12.54 -10.76
C ASN A 86 -17.71 -11.52 -9.65
N SER A 87 -17.43 -11.84 -8.38
CA SER A 87 -17.58 -10.92 -7.24
C SER A 87 -16.27 -10.16 -6.95
N ARG A 88 -16.35 -9.12 -6.11
CA ARG A 88 -15.18 -8.44 -5.52
C ARG A 88 -14.99 -8.80 -4.06
N THR A 89 -15.31 -10.05 -3.70
CA THR A 89 -15.16 -10.51 -2.32
C THR A 89 -13.68 -10.67 -2.01
N ASP A 90 -13.22 -10.03 -0.94
CA ASP A 90 -11.86 -10.19 -0.40
C ASP A 90 -11.79 -11.45 0.45
N TYR A 91 -10.63 -12.10 0.54
CA TYR A 91 -10.48 -13.38 1.24
C TYR A 91 -9.25 -13.43 2.11
N CYS A 92 -9.34 -14.13 3.23
CA CYS A 92 -8.18 -14.43 4.06
C CYS A 92 -7.29 -15.47 3.37
N VAL A 93 -6.00 -15.14 3.21
CA VAL A 93 -4.99 -16.01 2.58
C VAL A 93 -3.76 -16.14 3.47
N ALA A 94 -2.93 -17.16 3.21
CA ALA A 94 -1.64 -17.31 3.87
C ALA A 94 -0.70 -16.14 3.47
N ARG A 95 0.13 -15.69 4.42
CA ARG A 95 1.20 -14.73 4.13
C ARG A 95 2.28 -15.42 3.30
N LEU A 96 2.74 -14.79 2.21
CA LEU A 96 3.78 -15.36 1.35
C LEU A 96 5.13 -15.56 2.04
N THR A 97 5.34 -14.97 3.23
CA THR A 97 6.52 -15.23 4.06
C THR A 97 6.50 -16.61 4.71
N ASP A 98 5.34 -17.29 4.72
CA ASP A 98 5.17 -18.62 5.30
C ASP A 98 5.48 -19.74 4.28
N ASP A 99 6.51 -19.54 3.45
CA ASP A 99 7.03 -20.58 2.55
C ASP A 99 7.74 -21.69 3.36
N GLY A 100 6.95 -22.46 4.11
CA GLY A 100 7.27 -23.79 4.62
C GLY A 100 8.54 -23.96 5.45
N SER A 101 9.15 -22.89 5.95
CA SER A 101 10.45 -22.93 6.67
C SER A 101 10.34 -22.93 8.20
N ASP A 102 9.13 -23.02 8.75
CA ASP A 102 8.91 -23.26 10.18
C ASP A 102 9.16 -24.74 10.55
N LEU A 103 10.41 -25.18 10.42
CA LEU A 103 10.98 -26.16 11.33
C LEU A 103 11.62 -25.39 12.49
N PRO A 104 11.44 -25.80 13.76
CA PRO A 104 12.04 -25.10 14.89
C PRO A 104 13.56 -25.19 14.78
N SER A 105 14.20 -24.09 14.36
CA SER A 105 15.65 -23.98 14.35
C SER A 105 16.15 -23.84 15.78
N LEU A 106 16.60 -24.96 16.36
CA LEU A 106 17.43 -25.02 17.56
C LEU A 106 18.86 -24.53 17.24
N ALA A 107 18.99 -23.28 16.79
CA ALA A 107 20.28 -22.61 16.66
C ALA A 107 20.31 -21.35 17.54
N PRO A 108 21.39 -21.13 18.31
CA PRO A 108 21.42 -20.08 19.32
C PRO A 108 21.45 -18.70 18.67
N THR A 109 20.68 -17.80 19.27
CA THR A 109 20.62 -16.37 18.97
C THR A 109 22.03 -15.77 18.95
N PRO A 110 22.48 -15.09 17.87
CA PRO A 110 23.68 -14.27 17.95
C PRO A 110 23.35 -13.07 18.85
N THR A 111 24.02 -13.02 20.00
CA THR A 111 23.98 -11.90 20.93
C THR A 111 24.53 -10.67 20.21
N MET A 112 23.68 -9.67 19.94
CA MET A 112 24.14 -8.37 19.47
C MET A 112 24.98 -7.71 20.56
N ALA A 113 26.25 -7.46 20.24
CA ALA A 113 27.11 -6.58 21.01
C ALA A 113 26.60 -5.12 20.92
N PRO A 114 26.78 -4.29 21.95
CA PRO A 114 26.34 -2.91 21.93
C PRO A 114 27.29 -2.07 21.06
N SER A 115 26.79 -1.54 19.95
CA SER A 115 27.50 -0.52 19.19
C SER A 115 27.20 0.86 19.79
N ASN A 116 28.18 1.40 20.51
CA ASN A 116 28.28 2.82 20.82
C ASN A 116 28.35 3.61 19.51
N TYR A 117 27.23 4.21 19.10
CA TYR A 117 27.22 5.25 18.08
C TYR A 117 27.14 6.61 18.76
N THR A 118 28.28 7.29 18.80
CA THR A 118 28.39 8.72 19.07
C THR A 118 27.79 9.51 17.90
N GLU A 119 26.87 10.39 18.24
CA GLU A 119 26.26 11.40 17.37
C GLU A 119 27.34 12.39 16.89
N SER A 120 27.75 12.31 15.62
CA SER A 120 28.64 13.30 14.99
C SER A 120 27.80 14.30 14.23
N SER A 121 27.78 15.52 14.75
CA SER A 121 27.26 16.72 14.12
C SER A 121 28.27 17.25 13.10
N ASP A 122 28.05 17.00 11.81
CA ASP A 122 28.80 17.68 10.75
C ASP A 122 27.85 18.15 9.65
N VAL A 123 27.65 19.47 9.63
CA VAL A 123 26.96 20.24 8.59
C VAL A 123 28.01 20.72 7.59
N PRO A 124 27.92 20.38 6.30
CA PRO A 124 28.64 21.11 5.27
C PRO A 124 27.78 22.27 4.78
N SER A 125 28.16 23.47 5.22
CA SER A 125 27.83 24.73 4.57
C SER A 125 28.63 24.88 3.28
N SER A 126 27.96 24.88 2.13
CA SER A 126 28.47 25.55 0.93
C SER A 126 27.31 25.99 0.04
N ILE A 127 27.07 27.30 0.09
CA ILE A 127 26.28 28.08 -0.86
C ILE A 127 27.01 28.04 -2.20
N GLY A 128 26.30 27.64 -3.25
CA GLY A 128 26.76 27.65 -4.64
C GLY A 128 25.59 27.98 -5.56
N ASP A 129 25.47 29.26 -5.87
CA ASP A 129 25.03 29.84 -7.15
C ASP A 129 23.66 29.42 -7.69
N ALA A 130 22.64 30.04 -7.12
CA ALA A 130 21.41 30.32 -7.84
C ALA A 130 21.68 31.45 -8.83
N GLU A 131 21.62 31.18 -10.14
CA GLU A 131 21.01 32.11 -11.09
C GLU A 131 20.59 31.42 -12.40
N HIS A 132 19.40 31.82 -12.86
CA HIS A 132 18.87 31.67 -14.22
C HIS A 132 17.98 30.48 -14.61
N PHE A 133 17.04 30.05 -13.74
CA PHE A 133 15.63 29.75 -14.11
C PHE A 133 14.75 29.87 -12.85
N GLY A 134 13.84 30.85 -12.81
CA GLY A 134 13.09 31.23 -11.61
C GLY A 134 12.02 30.22 -11.17
N PHE A 135 12.37 29.32 -10.25
CA PHE A 135 11.42 28.44 -9.55
C PHE A 135 11.58 28.52 -8.02
N ASN A 136 10.80 29.40 -7.39
CA ASN A 136 10.62 29.39 -5.94
C ASN A 136 9.59 28.31 -5.54
N GLY A 137 10.03 27.18 -4.98
CA GLY A 137 9.15 26.29 -4.20
C GLY A 137 8.52 25.06 -4.88
N ARG A 138 9.36 24.13 -5.34
CA ARG A 138 9.25 22.65 -5.36
C ARG A 138 7.85 22.03 -5.18
N THR A 139 7.12 21.82 -6.27
CA THR A 139 6.02 20.85 -6.29
C THR A 139 6.56 19.44 -6.08
N PHE A 140 5.73 18.53 -5.56
CA PHE A 140 6.12 17.13 -5.33
C PHE A 140 4.90 16.22 -5.48
N ALA A 141 5.12 14.92 -5.66
CA ALA A 141 4.06 13.95 -5.46
C ALA A 141 4.02 13.52 -3.99
N LEU A 142 2.85 13.08 -3.52
CA LEU A 142 2.71 12.39 -2.25
C LEU A 142 2.43 10.93 -2.54
N LYS A 143 3.02 10.01 -1.77
CA LYS A 143 2.66 8.59 -1.80
C LYS A 143 2.58 8.02 -0.40
N LEU A 144 1.85 6.91 -0.24
CA LEU A 144 1.93 6.12 0.97
C LEU A 144 3.38 5.70 1.22
N TYR A 145 3.81 5.81 2.47
CA TYR A 145 5.14 5.43 2.89
C TYR A 145 5.22 3.91 3.11
N TRP A 146 6.22 3.29 2.51
CA TRP A 146 6.51 1.87 2.66
C TRP A 146 7.94 1.69 3.18
N GLU A 147 8.15 0.66 4.01
CA GLU A 147 9.47 0.23 4.47
C GLU A 147 9.54 -1.30 4.57
N PRO A 148 10.76 -1.90 4.56
CA PRO A 148 10.92 -3.33 4.73
C PRO A 148 10.14 -3.88 5.94
N GLY A 149 9.43 -4.98 5.74
CA GLY A 149 8.51 -5.57 6.73
C GLY A 149 7.04 -5.19 6.52
N TYR A 150 6.73 -4.31 5.57
CA TYR A 150 5.36 -4.08 5.11
C TYR A 150 4.99 -5.12 4.05
N ASN A 151 3.79 -5.70 4.16
CA ASN A 151 3.31 -6.75 3.27
C ASN A 151 1.89 -6.42 2.77
N TRP A 152 1.79 -5.43 1.88
CA TRP A 152 0.53 -4.97 1.33
C TRP A 152 0.12 -5.81 0.13
N GLN A 153 -1.14 -6.26 0.07
CA GLN A 153 -1.64 -7.15 -0.98
C GLN A 153 -0.79 -8.42 -1.13
N ASN A 154 -0.23 -8.88 -0.01
CA ASN A 154 0.67 -10.03 0.06
C ASN A 154 1.97 -9.86 -0.77
N GLU A 155 2.49 -8.63 -0.87
CA GLU A 155 3.75 -8.33 -1.54
C GLU A 155 4.79 -7.73 -0.58
N PRO A 156 6.00 -8.32 -0.49
CA PRO A 156 7.05 -7.85 0.41
C PRO A 156 7.93 -6.76 -0.19
N PHE A 157 7.44 -6.01 -1.19
CA PHE A 157 8.17 -4.95 -1.87
C PHE A 157 7.33 -3.70 -2.05
N GLU A 158 7.99 -2.57 -2.27
CA GLU A 158 7.30 -1.29 -2.43
C GLU A 158 6.57 -1.20 -3.77
N ARG A 159 5.24 -1.14 -3.71
CA ARG A 159 4.43 -0.50 -4.76
C ARG A 159 4.23 0.98 -4.42
N LYS A 160 4.36 1.85 -5.44
CA LYS A 160 4.10 3.28 -5.28
C LYS A 160 2.59 3.53 -5.35
N TRP A 161 2.04 4.13 -4.30
CA TRP A 161 0.63 4.50 -4.18
C TRP A 161 0.50 6.01 -4.01
N CYS A 162 0.39 6.73 -5.13
CA CYS A 162 0.47 8.19 -5.15
C CYS A 162 -0.89 8.80 -4.85
N MET A 163 -0.94 9.76 -3.93
CA MET A 163 -2.10 10.61 -3.71
C MET A 163 -2.36 11.42 -4.98
N SER A 164 -3.49 11.14 -5.61
CA SER A 164 -3.84 11.64 -6.93
C SER A 164 -5.27 12.15 -6.94
N MET A 165 -5.49 13.29 -7.60
CA MET A 165 -6.83 13.76 -7.90
C MET A 165 -7.52 12.77 -8.84
N THR A 166 -8.79 12.42 -8.67
CA THR A 166 -9.48 11.48 -9.58
C THR A 166 -9.76 12.07 -10.98
N CYS A 167 -9.62 13.39 -11.13
CA CYS A 167 -9.92 14.15 -12.33
C CYS A 167 -8.68 14.36 -13.22
N ARG A 168 -8.62 13.73 -14.41
CA ARG A 168 -7.49 13.93 -15.34
C ARG A 168 -7.58 15.19 -16.21
N ARG A 169 -8.79 15.72 -16.48
CA ARG A 169 -9.00 16.88 -17.39
C ARG A 169 -9.90 18.00 -16.84
N PHE A 170 -10.90 17.68 -16.02
CA PHE A 170 -11.84 18.67 -15.48
C PHE A 170 -11.96 18.57 -13.97
N CYS A 171 -10.93 19.03 -13.26
CA CYS A 171 -10.98 19.11 -11.81
C CYS A 171 -11.91 20.23 -11.37
N ARG A 172 -12.94 19.84 -10.63
CA ARG A 172 -13.96 20.75 -10.08
C ARG A 172 -13.99 20.62 -8.57
N LYS A 173 -14.56 21.61 -7.91
CA LYS A 173 -14.98 21.50 -6.51
C LYS A 173 -15.77 20.20 -6.30
N GLY A 174 -15.46 19.45 -5.23
CA GLY A 174 -16.09 18.17 -4.93
C GLY A 174 -15.42 16.95 -5.58
N SER A 175 -14.29 17.12 -6.28
CA SER A 175 -13.53 15.97 -6.78
C SER A 175 -12.86 15.24 -5.60
N GLU A 176 -12.97 13.92 -5.58
CA GLU A 176 -12.34 13.07 -4.55
C GLU A 176 -10.84 12.87 -4.81
N ILE A 177 -10.13 12.41 -3.77
CA ILE A 177 -8.71 12.08 -3.81
C ILE A 177 -8.56 10.56 -3.71
N ALA A 178 -7.70 9.96 -4.52
CA ALA A 178 -7.47 8.52 -4.55
C ALA A 178 -5.97 8.17 -4.58
N ILE A 179 -5.63 6.91 -4.33
CA ILE A 179 -4.26 6.39 -4.47
C ILE A 179 -4.06 5.68 -5.79
N TYR A 180 -3.26 6.26 -6.68
CA TYR A 180 -2.77 5.60 -7.88
C TYR A 180 -1.58 6.37 -8.46
N CYS A 181 -0.58 5.68 -9.00
CA CYS A 181 0.53 6.29 -9.74
C CYS A 181 0.39 5.96 -11.24
N ASN A 182 -0.16 6.88 -12.05
CA ASN A 182 0.04 6.82 -13.51
C ASN A 182 1.42 7.41 -13.86
N ASN A 183 1.78 7.44 -15.16
CA ASN A 183 2.97 8.10 -15.72
C ASN A 183 2.96 9.65 -15.54
N GLY A 184 2.86 10.12 -14.30
CA GLY A 184 2.68 11.51 -13.89
C GLY A 184 1.71 11.63 -12.72
N PRO A 185 2.14 11.36 -11.46
CA PRO A 185 1.29 11.56 -10.29
C PRO A 185 0.92 13.02 -10.11
N THR A 186 -0.19 13.26 -9.39
CA THR A 186 -0.59 14.63 -9.05
C THR A 186 0.53 15.35 -8.33
N GLN A 187 0.85 16.55 -8.83
CA GLN A 187 1.81 17.44 -8.19
C GLN A 187 1.07 18.29 -7.16
N TRP A 188 1.62 18.32 -5.96
CA TRP A 188 1.10 19.04 -4.80
C TRP A 188 2.08 20.13 -4.37
N GLU A 189 1.57 21.08 -3.61
CA GLU A 189 2.27 22.18 -3.00
C GLU A 189 1.78 22.29 -1.54
N PHE A 190 2.70 22.37 -0.58
CA PHE A 190 2.34 22.73 0.80
C PHE A 190 2.38 24.24 0.96
N VAL A 191 1.22 24.83 1.25
CA VAL A 191 1.11 26.25 1.61
C VAL A 191 1.16 26.32 3.14
N PHE A 192 2.30 26.73 3.68
CA PHE A 192 2.52 26.78 5.12
C PHE A 192 1.81 27.99 5.76
N HIS A 193 1.18 27.75 6.91
CA HIS A 193 0.56 28.77 7.77
C HIS A 193 1.15 28.76 9.18
N GLY A 194 2.33 28.15 9.33
CA GLY A 194 3.05 27.93 10.56
C GLY A 194 4.07 26.81 10.39
N PRO A 195 4.88 26.51 11.43
CA PRO A 195 5.95 25.52 11.33
C PRO A 195 5.46 24.07 11.16
N ASN A 196 4.23 23.76 11.58
CA ASN A 196 3.62 22.43 11.46
C ASN A 196 2.18 22.50 10.94
N GLU A 197 1.90 23.44 10.05
CA GLU A 197 0.56 23.66 9.56
C GLU A 197 0.55 24.04 8.09
N VAL A 198 -0.20 23.30 7.29
CA VAL A 198 -0.25 23.47 5.83
C VAL A 198 -1.69 23.42 5.31
N GLN A 199 -1.94 24.11 4.20
CA GLN A 199 -2.93 23.67 3.21
C GLN A 199 -2.21 22.79 2.19
N ILE A 200 -2.88 21.74 1.72
CA ILE A 200 -2.36 20.86 0.66
C ILE A 200 -3.03 21.26 -0.65
N LYS A 201 -2.27 21.93 -1.50
CA LYS A 201 -2.75 22.55 -2.73
C LYS A 201 -2.31 21.74 -3.95
N VAL A 202 -3.17 21.65 -4.95
CA VAL A 202 -2.80 21.10 -6.26
C VAL A 202 -1.89 22.11 -6.98
N ALA A 203 -0.73 21.65 -7.44
CA ALA A 203 0.24 22.49 -8.14
C ALA A 203 -0.40 23.25 -9.30
N GLN A 204 -0.08 24.55 -9.40
CA GLN A 204 -0.56 25.44 -10.47
C GLN A 204 -2.09 25.60 -10.54
N ARG A 205 -2.85 25.15 -9.53
CA ARG A 205 -4.30 25.28 -9.46
C ARG A 205 -4.73 25.88 -8.14
N ASN A 206 -5.84 26.62 -8.13
CA ASN A 206 -6.41 27.16 -6.90
C ASN A 206 -7.36 26.14 -6.22
N LEU A 207 -6.90 24.90 -6.05
CA LEU A 207 -7.64 23.81 -5.43
C LEU A 207 -6.84 23.23 -4.26
N CYS A 208 -7.46 23.12 -3.11
CA CYS A 208 -6.90 22.59 -1.88
C CYS A 208 -7.74 21.42 -1.38
N ILE A 209 -7.09 20.45 -0.72
CA ILE A 209 -7.81 19.40 0.00
C ILE A 209 -8.60 20.02 1.15
N GLN A 210 -9.82 19.53 1.37
CA GLN A 210 -10.75 19.98 2.39
C GLN A 210 -11.48 18.80 3.03
N GLU A 211 -11.67 18.84 4.34
CA GLU A 211 -12.60 17.92 5.03
C GLU A 211 -14.03 18.08 4.49
N PHE A 212 -14.66 16.98 4.09
CA PHE A 212 -16.04 16.92 3.60
C PHE A 212 -16.94 16.09 4.54
N LEU A 213 -18.19 15.86 4.16
CA LEU A 213 -19.20 15.16 4.98
C LEU A 213 -18.63 13.87 5.59
N TYR A 214 -18.92 13.67 6.88
CA TYR A 214 -18.39 12.56 7.68
C TYR A 214 -16.85 12.51 7.67
N ASP A 215 -16.29 11.61 6.88
CA ASP A 215 -14.88 11.20 6.91
C ASP A 215 -14.21 11.37 5.54
N ASP A 216 -14.93 11.91 4.57
CA ASP A 216 -14.45 12.10 3.21
C ASP A 216 -13.56 13.34 3.07
N LEU A 217 -12.71 13.31 2.04
CA LEU A 217 -11.89 14.44 1.63
C LEU A 217 -12.26 14.84 0.20
N GLU A 218 -12.35 16.15 -0.04
CA GLU A 218 -12.63 16.70 -1.37
C GLU A 218 -11.60 17.76 -1.78
N LEU A 219 -11.54 18.05 -3.07
CA LEU A 219 -10.93 19.26 -3.59
C LEU A 219 -11.93 20.42 -3.55
N ALA A 220 -11.55 21.51 -2.88
CA ALA A 220 -12.29 22.76 -2.85
C ALA A 220 -11.39 23.92 -3.28
N GLN A 221 -11.98 25.09 -3.55
CA GLN A 221 -11.19 26.29 -3.79
C GLN A 221 -10.34 26.61 -2.54
N CYS A 222 -9.06 26.94 -2.73
CA CYS A 222 -8.21 27.27 -1.59
C CYS A 222 -8.72 28.54 -0.87
N ASP A 223 -8.87 28.42 0.44
CA ASP A 223 -9.25 29.50 1.35
C ASP A 223 -8.42 29.37 2.62
N SER A 224 -7.49 30.31 2.83
CA SER A 224 -6.57 30.31 3.96
C SER A 224 -7.25 30.45 5.32
N SER A 225 -8.47 31.03 5.35
CA SER A 225 -9.25 31.21 6.57
C SER A 225 -10.00 29.94 6.98
N ASN A 226 -10.24 29.03 6.02
CA ASN A 226 -11.03 27.83 6.21
C ASN A 226 -10.26 26.77 6.99
N GLN A 227 -10.67 26.53 8.24
CA GLN A 227 -10.01 25.56 9.12
C GLN A 227 -10.10 24.11 8.64
N LYS A 228 -11.08 23.77 7.78
CA LYS A 228 -11.21 22.43 7.16
C LYS A 228 -10.15 22.14 6.10
N GLN A 229 -9.36 23.15 5.71
CA GLN A 229 -8.25 23.01 4.77
C GLN A 229 -6.89 23.02 5.50
N ARG A 230 -6.88 22.97 6.84
CA ARG A 230 -5.67 23.11 7.66
C ARG A 230 -5.26 21.77 8.23
N PHE A 231 -4.10 21.31 7.81
CA PHE A 231 -3.55 20.01 8.18
C PHE A 231 -2.21 20.16 8.89
N VAL A 232 -1.91 19.21 9.78
CA VAL A 232 -0.69 19.17 10.58
C VAL A 232 0.01 17.83 10.36
N ALA A 233 1.34 17.81 10.53
CA ALA A 233 2.05 16.55 10.68
C ALA A 233 1.86 16.07 12.13
N ALA A 234 0.90 15.18 12.36
CA ALA A 234 0.59 14.68 13.71
C ALA A 234 1.72 13.77 14.25
N ARG A 235 2.46 13.15 13.34
CA ARG A 235 3.72 12.44 13.59
C ARG A 235 4.69 12.72 12.46
N GLY A 236 5.98 12.80 12.79
CA GLY A 236 7.01 13.19 11.84
C GLY A 236 7.01 14.69 11.57
N SER A 237 7.47 15.09 10.38
CA SER A 237 7.49 16.47 9.91
C SER A 237 7.25 16.49 8.41
N PHE A 238 6.62 17.54 7.89
CA PHE A 238 6.42 17.71 6.45
C PHE A 238 7.74 17.76 5.67
N ASP A 239 8.86 18.10 6.30
CA ASP A 239 10.20 18.05 5.69
C ASP A 239 10.97 16.77 6.00
N GLY A 240 10.38 15.88 6.81
CA GLY A 240 10.96 14.59 7.15
C GLY A 240 10.79 13.53 6.06
N ARG A 241 11.39 12.36 6.31
CA ARG A 241 11.31 11.19 5.42
C ARG A 241 9.94 10.53 5.37
N ARG A 242 9.13 10.70 6.42
CA ARG A 242 7.75 10.25 6.52
C ARG A 242 6.98 11.08 7.53
N PHE A 243 5.68 11.22 7.33
CA PHE A 243 4.80 11.97 8.22
C PHE A 243 3.36 11.48 8.13
N GLU A 244 2.57 11.73 9.17
CA GLU A 244 1.13 11.51 9.16
C GLU A 244 0.41 12.84 8.96
N ILE A 245 -0.49 12.89 7.99
CA ILE A 245 -1.29 14.08 7.71
C ILE A 245 -2.60 13.96 8.50
N SER A 246 -2.88 14.93 9.37
CA SER A 246 -4.10 14.99 10.17
C SER A 246 -4.78 16.34 10.05
N PRO A 247 -6.13 16.41 10.10
CA PRO A 247 -6.80 17.69 10.25
C PRO A 247 -6.41 18.35 11.57
N LYS A 248 -6.16 19.66 11.53
CA LYS A 248 -5.69 20.42 12.69
C LYS A 248 -6.61 20.32 13.90
N LEU A 249 -7.93 20.37 13.65
CA LEU A 249 -8.94 20.39 14.70
C LEU A 249 -9.48 19.00 15.06
N ARG A 250 -9.20 17.97 14.25
CA ARG A 250 -9.73 16.61 14.42
C ARG A 250 -8.61 15.64 14.80
N ARG A 251 -8.09 15.80 16.01
CA ARG A 251 -6.99 14.97 16.53
C ARG A 251 -7.36 13.48 16.55
N GLY A 252 -6.39 12.64 16.24
CA GLY A 252 -6.58 11.18 16.21
C GLY A 252 -7.15 10.64 14.90
N TRP A 253 -7.37 11.49 13.90
CA TRP A 253 -7.78 11.11 12.54
C TRP A 253 -6.67 11.44 11.53
N CYS A 254 -6.44 10.54 10.57
CA CYS A 254 -5.32 10.63 9.64
C CYS A 254 -5.80 10.36 8.21
N PHE A 255 -5.13 10.98 7.24
CA PHE A 255 -5.30 10.69 5.82
C PHE A 255 -4.80 9.28 5.57
N THR A 256 -5.65 8.39 5.09
CA THR A 256 -5.27 7.00 4.83
C THR A 256 -6.30 6.28 3.98
N GLN A 257 -6.14 4.97 3.86
CA GLN A 257 -7.17 4.01 3.48
C GLN A 257 -7.33 3.01 4.64
N ARG A 258 -8.44 2.27 4.71
CA ARG A 258 -8.78 1.43 5.88
C ARG A 258 -7.94 0.13 5.96
N HIS A 259 -7.43 -0.35 4.83
CA HIS A 259 -7.02 -1.74 4.67
C HIS A 259 -5.64 -1.90 4.01
N HIS A 260 -5.40 -2.85 3.11
CA HIS A 260 -4.18 -2.82 2.29
C HIS A 260 -4.42 -1.92 1.08
N PRO A 261 -3.47 -1.09 0.65
CA PRO A 261 -3.69 -0.17 -0.45
C PRO A 261 -3.88 -0.88 -1.78
N LYS A 262 -4.83 -0.40 -2.58
CA LYS A 262 -5.07 -0.83 -3.96
C LYS A 262 -5.31 0.38 -4.87
N SER A 263 -4.97 0.23 -6.14
CA SER A 263 -5.03 1.34 -7.09
C SER A 263 -6.46 1.82 -7.29
N GLY A 264 -6.68 3.13 -7.17
CA GLY A 264 -7.97 3.78 -7.37
C GLY A 264 -8.81 3.92 -6.10
N GLU A 265 -8.35 3.42 -4.96
CA GLU A 265 -9.04 3.61 -3.68
C GLU A 265 -8.96 5.05 -3.19
N TYR A 266 -10.01 5.50 -2.52
CA TYR A 266 -10.07 6.86 -1.99
C TYR A 266 -9.16 7.06 -0.78
N VAL A 267 -8.64 8.28 -0.67
CA VAL A 267 -7.99 8.76 0.54
C VAL A 267 -9.03 9.45 1.39
N ASN A 268 -9.30 8.90 2.57
CA ASN A 268 -10.28 9.40 3.53
C ASN A 268 -9.62 9.69 4.87
N LEU A 269 -10.41 10.21 5.81
CA LEU A 269 -10.06 10.30 7.21
C LEU A 269 -10.47 9.03 7.94
N GLU A 270 -9.51 8.34 8.55
CA GLU A 270 -9.79 7.22 9.44
C GLU A 270 -9.11 7.46 10.79
N PRO A 271 -9.56 6.81 11.88
CA PRO A 271 -8.84 6.86 13.14
C PRO A 271 -7.39 6.41 12.93
N CYS A 272 -6.43 7.27 13.30
CA CYS A 272 -5.00 6.99 13.10
C CYS A 272 -4.60 5.68 13.80
N VAL A 273 -5.24 5.34 14.92
CA VAL A 273 -5.01 4.08 15.63
C VAL A 273 -5.32 2.86 14.78
N SER A 274 -6.36 2.92 13.95
CA SER A 274 -6.74 1.86 13.01
C SER A 274 -5.75 1.80 11.85
N ALA A 275 -5.42 2.95 11.26
CA ALA A 275 -4.48 3.06 10.14
C ALA A 275 -3.05 2.60 10.49
N ARG A 276 -2.67 2.68 11.77
CA ARG A 276 -1.36 2.23 12.29
C ARG A 276 -1.32 0.75 12.66
N ARG A 277 -2.46 0.05 12.70
CA ARG A 277 -2.48 -1.36 13.07
C ARG A 277 -1.56 -2.16 12.16
N GLU A 278 -0.91 -3.16 12.75
CA GLU A 278 -0.14 -4.14 12.00
C GLU A 278 -1.06 -4.83 10.97
N GLY A 279 -0.56 -5.00 9.75
CA GLY A 279 -1.35 -5.35 8.58
C GLY A 279 -1.69 -4.16 7.70
N SER A 280 -2.35 -3.11 8.22
CA SER A 280 -2.67 -1.92 7.42
C SER A 280 -1.45 -1.00 7.24
N ARG A 281 -0.86 -0.48 8.33
CA ARG A 281 0.31 0.42 8.32
C ARG A 281 0.29 1.57 7.29
N THR A 282 -0.88 2.11 6.97
CA THR A 282 -1.08 3.09 5.89
C THR A 282 -1.23 4.54 6.35
N SER A 283 -0.91 4.85 7.61
CA SER A 283 -1.05 6.21 8.14
C SER A 283 0.03 7.18 7.64
N TYR A 284 1.20 6.65 7.25
CA TYR A 284 2.36 7.46 6.87
C TYR A 284 2.41 7.75 5.37
N TRP A 285 2.84 8.96 5.06
CA TRP A 285 3.07 9.47 3.71
C TRP A 285 4.50 9.99 3.59
N ASN A 286 5.01 10.07 2.37
CA ASN A 286 6.24 10.78 2.06
C ASN A 286 6.14 11.56 0.74
N LYS A 287 6.95 12.62 0.64
CA LYS A 287 7.18 13.33 -0.63
C LYS A 287 7.93 12.38 -1.58
N TYR A 288 7.48 12.32 -2.83
CA TYR A 288 7.99 11.47 -3.93
C TYR A 288 8.22 12.32 -5.18
#